data_AF-A0A8J3PBU2-F1
#
_entry.id   AF-A0A8J3PBU2-F1
#
_cell.length_a   1.000
_cell.length_b   1.000
_cell.length_c   1.000
_cell.angle_alpha   90.00
_cell.angle_beta   90.00
_cell.angle_gamma   90.00
#
_symmetry.space_group_name_H-M   'P 1'
#
loop_
_entity.id
_entity.type
_entity.pdbx_description
1 polymer ?
#
loop_
_entity_poly.entity_id
_entity_poly.type
_entity_poly.pdbx_seq_one_letter_code
_entity_poly.pdbx_strand_id
1 'polypeptide(L)' 'MVRSPRWSRFGVFVQVADGVEGLVHLRELTLTPTEALSEVFQVGDEVTVVVTAIDGERRRLTLSPRQGPSHLR' A
#
# COMPACT_ATOMS: atom_id res chain seq x y z
N MET A 1 1.97 5.83 -5.96
CA MET A 1 3.07 6.42 -5.16
C MET A 1 2.60 6.57 -3.72
N VAL A 2 3.40 6.16 -2.74
CA VAL A 2 3.08 6.30 -1.31
C VAL A 2 3.21 7.79 -0.94
N ARG A 3 2.12 8.50 -0.62
CA ARG A 3 2.18 9.93 -0.24
C ARG A 3 1.97 10.20 1.25
N SER A 4 1.25 9.33 1.93
CA SER A 4 1.06 9.40 3.38
C SER A 4 0.76 8.01 3.88
N PRO A 5 1.74 7.30 4.45
CA PRO A 5 1.45 6.02 5.04
C PRO A 5 0.71 6.29 6.35
N ARG A 6 -0.63 6.28 6.28
CA ARG A 6 -1.45 6.09 7.47
C ARG A 6 -1.36 4.63 7.86
N TRP A 7 -0.37 4.30 8.69
CA TRP A 7 -0.22 2.96 9.25
C TRP A 7 -1.40 2.69 10.17
N SER A 8 -2.32 1.86 9.69
CA SER A 8 -3.37 1.31 10.53
C SER A 8 -3.03 -0.14 10.82
N ARG A 9 -3.61 -0.71 11.88
CA ARG A 9 -3.49 -2.15 12.20
C ARG A 9 -3.94 -3.07 11.04
N PHE A 10 -4.48 -2.50 9.96
CA PHE A 10 -5.03 -3.20 8.81
C PHE A 10 -4.14 -3.15 7.55
N GLY A 11 -3.18 -2.22 7.42
CA GLY A 11 -2.37 -2.10 6.19
C GLY A 11 -1.77 -0.71 5.88
N VAL A 12 -1.35 -0.54 4.62
CA VAL A 12 -0.73 0.68 4.06
C VAL A 12 -1.68 1.32 3.05
N PHE A 13 -1.94 2.62 3.22
CA PHE A 13 -2.72 3.39 2.25
C PHE A 13 -1.80 3.96 1.17
N VAL A 14 -2.23 3.81 -0.09
CA VAL A 14 -1.52 4.30 -1.27
C VAL A 14 -2.46 5.14 -2.11
N GLN A 15 -1.95 6.23 -2.67
CA GLN A 15 -2.72 7.02 -3.63
C GLN A 15 -2.42 6.52 -5.04
N VAL A 16 -3.47 6.12 -5.74
CA VAL A 16 -3.37 5.60 -7.11
C VAL A 16 -3.76 6.65 -8.15
N ALA A 17 -4.61 7.61 -7.78
CA ALA A 17 -5.03 8.74 -8.61
C ALA A 17 -5.55 9.88 -7.71
N ASP A 18 -5.81 11.05 -8.28
CA ASP A 18 -6.31 12.21 -7.54
C ASP A 18 -7.67 11.91 -6.89
N GLY A 19 -7.69 11.95 -5.55
CA GLY A 19 -8.88 11.63 -4.75
C GLY A 19 -9.28 10.14 -4.78
N VAL A 20 -8.36 9.24 -5.15
CA VAL A 20 -8.58 7.79 -5.07
C VAL A 20 -7.51 7.16 -4.19
N GLU A 21 -7.95 6.61 -3.06
CA GLU A 21 -7.11 5.90 -2.12
C GLU A 21 -7.31 4.39 -2.27
N GLY A 22 -6.20 3.67 -2.22
CA GLY A 22 -6.17 2.23 -2.16
C GLY A 22 -5.56 1.74 -0.85
N LEU A 23 -6.05 0.61 -0.35
CA LEU A 23 -5.51 -0.05 0.83
C LEU A 23 -4.80 -1.34 0.43
N VAL A 24 -3.54 -1.46 0.81
CA VAL A 24 -2.77 -2.71 0.76
C VAL A 24 -2.83 -3.36 2.14
N HIS A 25 -3.40 -4.56 2.23
CA HIS A 25 -3.51 -5.27 3.51
C HIS A 25 -2.16 -5.74 4.03
N LEU A 26 -1.93 -5.62 5.35
CA LEU A 26 -0.68 -6.08 5.99
C LEU A 26 -0.36 -7.56 5.69
N ARG A 27 -1.39 -8.41 5.61
CA ARG A 27 -1.24 -9.85 5.33
C ARG A 27 -0.69 -10.16 3.94
N GLU A 28 -0.84 -9.23 3.01
CA GLU A 28 -0.33 -9.36 1.65
C GLU A 28 1.13 -8.87 1.54
N LEU A 29 1.63 -8.20 2.57
CA LEU A 29 3.00 -7.70 2.62
C LEU A 29 3.92 -8.84 3.08
N THR A 30 4.96 -9.10 2.31
CA THR A 30 6.04 -10.00 2.73
C THR A 30 6.99 -9.22 3.63
N LEU A 31 6.70 -9.18 4.92
CA LEU A 31 7.52 -8.54 5.95
C LEU A 31 8.21 -9.62 6.80
N THR A 32 9.48 -9.43 7.13
CA THR A 32 10.12 -10.19 8.20
C THR A 32 9.62 -9.71 9.57
N PRO A 33 9.67 -10.55 10.62
CA PRO A 33 9.16 -10.19 11.95
C PRO A 33 9.81 -8.93 12.57
N THR A 34 11.01 -8.59 12.10
CA THR A 34 11.81 -7.45 12.56
C THR A 34 11.56 -6.16 11.77
N GLU A 35 10.97 -6.24 10.58
CA GLU A 35 10.77 -5.07 9.73
C GLU A 35 9.57 -4.25 10.21
N ALA A 36 9.83 -2.99 10.58
CA ALA A 36 8.75 -2.05 10.78
C ALA A 36 8.21 -1.65 9.41
N LEU A 37 6.89 -1.62 9.31
CA LEU A 37 6.16 -1.13 8.15
C LEU A 37 6.72 0.21 7.63
N SER A 38 7.04 1.15 8.54
CA SER A 38 7.63 2.46 8.27
C SER A 38 9.03 2.47 7.67
N GLU A 39 9.77 1.38 7.84
CA GLU A 39 11.10 1.23 7.23
C GLU A 39 10.96 0.69 5.81
N VAL A 40 9.95 -0.16 5.58
CA VAL A 40 9.69 -0.81 4.29
C VAL A 40 8.95 0.10 3.32
N PHE A 41 7.93 0.85 3.75
CA PHE A 41 7.17 1.76 2.88
C PHE A 41 7.39 3.23 3.26
N GLN A 42 8.23 3.91 2.50
CA GLN A 42 8.53 5.31 2.68
C GLN A 42 7.65 6.19 1.80
N VAL A 43 7.51 7.47 2.19
CA VAL A 43 6.82 8.45 1.35
C VAL A 43 7.68 8.70 0.11
N GLY A 44 7.06 8.58 -1.06
CA GLY A 44 7.71 8.69 -2.36
C GLY A 44 7.81 7.35 -3.08
N ASP A 45 7.62 6.23 -2.39
CA ASP A 45 7.83 4.91 -2.95
C ASP A 45 6.82 4.58 -4.05
N GLU A 46 7.33 3.93 -5.08
CA GLU A 46 6.50 3.29 -6.09
C GLU A 46 6.30 1.83 -5.72
N VAL A 47 5.02 1.45 -5.58
CA VAL A 47 4.61 0.08 -5.28
C VAL A 47 3.72 -0.38 -6.42
N THR A 48 4.05 -1.53 -7.01
CA THR A 48 3.20 -2.13 -8.04
C THR A 48 2.12 -2.95 -7.36
N VAL A 49 0.88 -2.61 -7.63
CA VAL A 49 -0.30 -3.22 -7.02
C VAL A 49 -1.28 -3.68 -8.09
N VAL A 50 -2.12 -4.65 -7.75
CA VAL A 50 -3.26 -5.09 -8.56
C VAL A 50 -4.55 -4.82 -7.80
N VAL A 51 -5.55 -4.34 -8.53
CA VAL A 51 -6.88 -4.09 -7.98
C VAL A 51 -7.60 -5.42 -7.79
N THR A 52 -7.99 -5.71 -6.56
CA THR A 52 -8.74 -6.94 -6.22
C THR A 52 -10.23 -6.66 -5.97
N ALA A 53 -10.57 -5.45 -5.55
CA ALA A 53 -11.95 -5.00 -5.43
C ALA A 53 -12.09 -3.48 -5.63
N ILE A 54 -13.27 -3.05 -6.08
CA ILE A 54 -13.62 -1.66 -6.34
C ILE A 54 -14.88 -1.32 -5.54
N ASP A 55 -14.81 -0.24 -4.74
CA ASP A 55 -15.96 0.37 -4.08
C ASP A 55 -16.15 1.79 -4.66
N GLY A 56 -17.06 1.89 -5.64
CA GLY A 56 -17.34 3.13 -6.36
C GLY A 56 -18.02 4.20 -5.50
N GLU A 57 -18.89 3.79 -4.57
CA GLU A 57 -19.61 4.67 -3.65
C GLU A 57 -18.62 5.39 -2.71
N ARG A 58 -17.63 4.65 -2.20
CA ARG A 58 -16.63 5.18 -1.26
C ARG A 58 -15.34 5.65 -1.93
N ARG A 59 -15.26 5.62 -3.26
CA ARG A 59 -14.07 5.93 -4.07
C ARG A 59 -12.81 5.22 -3.56
N ARG A 60 -12.96 3.95 -3.18
CA ARG A 60 -11.89 3.13 -2.57
C ARG A 60 -11.58 1.91 -3.41
N LEU A 61 -10.29 1.55 -3.44
CA LEU A 61 -9.81 0.33 -4.05
C LEU A 61 -9.19 -0.59 -3.01
N THR A 62 -9.50 -1.88 -3.09
CA THR A 62 -8.73 -2.91 -2.39
C THR A 62 -7.60 -3.36 -3.32
N LEU A 63 -6.39 -3.34 -2.80
CA LEU A 63 -5.18 -3.57 -3.57
C LEU A 63 -4.39 -4.73 -2.98
N SER A 64 -3.86 -5.58 -3.86
CA SER A 64 -2.85 -6.57 -3.51
C SER A 64 -1.50 -6.13 -4.07
N PRO A 65 -0.41 -6.18 -3.30
CA PRO A 65 0.92 -5.88 -3.79
C PRO A 65 1.34 -6.98 -4.76
N ARG A 66 1.84 -6.57 -5.93
CA ARG A 66 2.46 -7.47 -6.90
C ARG A 66 3.98 -7.47 -6.76
N GLN A 67 4.54 -6.29 -6.51
CA GLN A 67 5.95 -6.08 -6.20
C GLN A 67 6.08 -4.97 -5.15
N GLY A 68 6.99 -5.17 -4.21
CA GLY A 68 7.29 -4.20 -3.16
C GLY A 68 8.09 -2.99 -3.66
N PRO A 69 8.42 -2.06 -2.76
CA PRO A 69 9.20 -0.86 -3.06
C PRO A 69 10.55 -1.18 -3.73
N SER A 70 10.84 -0.52 -4.85
CA SER A 70 11.96 -0.79 -5.77
C SER A 70 13.37 -0.66 -5.18
N HIS A 71 13.49 -0.08 -3.99
CA HIS A 71 14.71 0.38 -3.35
C HIS A 71 15.09 -0.48 -2.14
N LEU A 72 14.27 -1.49 -1.84
CA LEU A 72 14.66 -2.63 -1.01
C LEU A 72 15.48 -3.59 -1.89
N ARG A 73 16.80 -3.37 -1.96
CA ARG A 73 17.78 -4.24 -2.63
C ARG A 73 18.82 -4.72 -1.64
#